data_AF-A0A535FWN1-F1
#
_entry.id   AF-A0A535FWN1-F1
#
_cell.length_a   1.000
_cell.length_b   1.000
_cell.length_c   1.000
_cell.angle_alpha   90.00
_cell.angle_beta   90.00
_cell.angle_gamma   90.00
#
_symmetry.space_group_name_H-M   'P 1'
#
loop_
_entity.id
_entity.type
_entity.pdbx_description
1 polymer ?
#
loop_
_entity_poly.entity_id
_entity_poly.type
_entity_poly.pdbx_seq_one_letter_code
_entity_poly.pdbx_strand_id
1 'polypeptide(L)'
;MAKTNSSRWSQRVTQTSNALDLEPEVFTKPNPRAIARSLQRSAEHSRRRKSDAYRSAMSMLTFYLNRAGKTLPKTRREKLEKAKDELRRLYGKPAH
;
A
#
# COMPACT_ATOMS: atom_id res chain seq x y z
N MET A 1 9.48 21.42 -14.05
CA MET A 1 8.55 20.75 -13.10
C MET A 1 8.97 19.29 -12.95
N ALA A 2 9.52 18.90 -11.81
CA ALA A 2 10.13 17.57 -11.62
C ALA A 2 9.07 16.47 -11.53
N LYS A 3 8.88 15.71 -12.63
CA LYS A 3 8.14 14.44 -12.63
C LYS A 3 8.91 13.43 -11.79
N THR A 4 8.51 13.27 -10.55
CA THR A 4 9.08 12.30 -9.62
C THR A 4 8.84 10.88 -10.14
N ASN A 5 9.91 10.09 -10.20
CA ASN A 5 10.01 8.73 -10.75
C ASN A 5 9.14 7.65 -10.04
N SER A 6 8.00 8.00 -9.44
CA SER A 6 7.12 7.04 -8.75
C SER A 6 6.40 6.07 -9.71
N SER A 7 6.05 6.50 -10.93
CA SER A 7 5.25 5.68 -11.86
C SER A 7 5.96 4.41 -12.35
N ARG A 8 7.30 4.42 -12.48
CA ARG A 8 8.02 3.22 -12.94
C ARG A 8 8.15 2.16 -11.86
N TRP A 9 8.06 2.56 -10.59
CA TRP A 9 8.28 1.63 -9.48
C TRP A 9 7.02 0.88 -9.09
N SER A 10 5.85 1.54 -9.07
CA SER A 10 4.57 0.84 -8.92
C SER A 10 4.44 -0.24 -10.00
N GLN A 11 4.73 0.10 -11.26
CA GLN A 11 4.71 -0.84 -12.40
C GLN A 11 5.64 -2.06 -12.23
N ARG A 12 6.88 -1.87 -11.76
CA ARG A 12 7.85 -2.99 -11.63
C ARG A 12 7.48 -3.95 -10.50
N VAL A 13 6.83 -3.44 -9.45
CA VAL A 13 6.38 -4.23 -8.29
C VAL A 13 5.08 -4.95 -8.62
N THR A 14 4.23 -4.34 -9.46
CA THR A 14 3.10 -5.02 -10.09
C THR A 14 3.55 -6.22 -10.96
N GLN A 15 4.81 -6.28 -11.37
CA GLN A 15 5.35 -7.42 -12.11
C GLN A 15 6.02 -8.48 -11.23
N THR A 16 6.68 -8.11 -10.13
CA THR A 16 7.52 -9.06 -9.36
C THR A 16 6.92 -9.55 -8.05
N SER A 17 5.81 -8.99 -7.56
CA SER A 17 5.31 -9.35 -6.22
C SER A 17 3.78 -9.38 -6.17
N ASN A 18 3.18 -10.58 -6.31
CA ASN A 18 1.76 -10.89 -6.03
C ASN A 18 0.80 -9.72 -6.29
N ALA A 19 0.91 -9.17 -7.49
CA ALA A 19 0.55 -7.80 -7.72
C ALA A 19 -0.94 -7.61 -7.80
N LEU A 20 -1.43 -6.90 -6.79
CA LEU A 20 -2.74 -6.33 -6.81
C LEU A 20 -2.86 -5.35 -7.98
N ASP A 21 -4.04 -5.23 -8.56
CA ASP A 21 -4.37 -4.12 -9.46
C ASP A 21 -4.48 -2.87 -8.59
N LEU A 22 -3.32 -2.27 -8.31
CA LEU A 22 -3.22 -1.06 -7.51
C LEU A 22 -3.85 0.08 -8.32
N GLU A 23 -4.86 0.74 -7.74
CA GLU A 23 -5.31 2.02 -8.27
C GLU A 23 -4.09 2.97 -8.35
N PRO A 24 -3.99 3.79 -9.40
CA PRO A 24 -3.04 4.88 -9.41
C PRO A 24 -3.19 5.68 -8.11
N GLU A 25 -2.08 6.09 -7.49
CA GLU A 25 -2.10 7.04 -6.37
C GLU A 25 -2.60 6.52 -5.01
N VAL A 26 -2.70 5.19 -4.80
CA VAL A 26 -3.06 4.59 -3.49
C VAL A 26 -2.22 5.18 -2.34
N PHE A 27 -0.91 5.30 -2.53
CA PHE A 27 0.04 5.74 -1.50
C PHE A 27 0.25 7.25 -1.42
N THR A 28 -0.32 8.02 -2.34
CA THR A 28 -0.20 9.49 -2.32
C THR A 28 -1.36 10.16 -1.57
N LYS A 29 -2.41 9.41 -1.24
CA LYS A 29 -3.58 9.91 -0.49
C LYS A 29 -3.18 10.50 0.86
N PRO A 30 -3.81 11.61 1.30
CA PRO A 30 -3.45 12.30 2.53
C PRO A 30 -3.93 11.60 3.82
N ASN A 31 -4.93 10.71 3.72
CA ASN A 31 -5.59 10.07 4.85
C ASN A 31 -5.22 8.57 4.97
N PRO A 32 -4.69 8.10 6.12
CA PRO A 32 -4.35 6.69 6.35
C PRO A 32 -5.49 5.71 6.06
N ARG A 33 -6.73 6.06 6.43
CA ARG A 33 -7.90 5.20 6.20
C ARG A 33 -8.25 5.07 4.72
N ALA A 34 -8.01 6.14 3.94
CA ALA A 34 -8.22 6.11 2.50
C ALA A 34 -7.18 5.23 1.78
N ILE A 35 -5.93 5.25 2.26
CA ILE A 35 -4.88 4.33 1.79
C ILE A 35 -5.28 2.88 2.08
N ALA A 36 -5.68 2.60 3.33
CA ALA A 36 -6.08 1.26 3.76
C ALA A 36 -7.28 0.71 2.95
N ARG A 37 -8.34 1.50 2.75
CA ARG A 37 -9.50 1.09 1.93
C ARG A 37 -9.13 0.86 0.47
N SER A 38 -8.28 1.69 -0.10
CA SER A 38 -7.87 1.54 -1.51
C SER A 38 -7.02 0.29 -1.69
N LEU A 39 -6.10 0.02 -0.74
CA LEU A 39 -5.36 -1.24 -0.69
C LEU A 39 -6.26 -2.45 -0.52
N GLN A 40 -7.27 -2.37 0.36
CA GLN A 40 -8.27 -3.42 0.53
C GLN A 40 -9.00 -3.70 -0.79
N ARG A 41 -9.56 -2.67 -1.45
CA ARG A 41 -10.26 -2.84 -2.73
C ARG A 41 -9.36 -3.43 -3.81
N SER A 42 -8.13 -2.94 -3.96
CA SER A 42 -7.16 -3.53 -4.89
C SER A 42 -6.82 -4.98 -4.53
N ALA A 43 -6.75 -5.28 -3.23
CA ALA A 43 -6.54 -6.61 -2.70
C ALA A 43 -7.75 -7.53 -2.81
N GLU A 44 -8.96 -7.03 -2.97
CA GLU A 44 -10.17 -7.84 -3.15
C GLU A 44 -10.48 -8.04 -4.63
N HIS A 45 -10.23 -7.03 -5.47
CA HIS A 45 -10.51 -7.11 -6.91
C HIS A 45 -9.45 -7.86 -7.72
N SER A 46 -8.21 -7.94 -7.23
CA SER A 46 -7.15 -8.62 -7.98
C SER A 46 -7.41 -10.11 -8.10
N ARG A 47 -7.52 -10.62 -9.33
CA ARG A 47 -7.66 -12.06 -9.61
C ARG A 47 -6.32 -12.81 -9.64
N ARG A 48 -5.20 -12.09 -9.52
CA ARG A 48 -3.81 -12.62 -9.60
C ARG A 48 -3.20 -12.98 -8.24
N ARG A 49 -4.00 -12.92 -7.17
CA ARG A 49 -3.52 -13.13 -5.80
C ARG A 49 -3.21 -14.60 -5.56
N LYS A 50 -2.01 -14.87 -5.04
CA LYS A 50 -1.61 -16.19 -4.53
C LYS A 50 -1.91 -16.36 -3.02
N SER A 51 -2.38 -15.31 -2.36
CA SER A 51 -2.58 -15.26 -0.91
C SER A 51 -3.80 -14.44 -0.54
N ASP A 52 -4.20 -14.56 0.73
CA ASP A 52 -5.30 -13.80 1.33
C ASP A 52 -5.19 -12.29 1.07
N ALA A 53 -6.34 -11.63 0.94
CA ALA A 53 -6.44 -10.21 0.59
C ALA A 53 -5.72 -9.31 1.61
N TYR A 54 -5.89 -9.59 2.91
CA TYR A 54 -5.20 -8.85 3.97
C TYR A 54 -3.69 -9.01 3.88
N ARG A 55 -3.20 -10.24 3.71
CA ARG A 55 -1.76 -10.50 3.59
C ARG A 55 -1.16 -9.78 2.38
N SER A 56 -1.89 -9.73 1.26
CA SER A 56 -1.49 -9.03 0.05
C SER A 56 -1.40 -7.52 0.27
N ALA A 57 -2.46 -6.92 0.83
CA ALA A 57 -2.51 -5.49 1.12
C ALA A 57 -1.43 -5.06 2.13
N MET A 58 -1.24 -5.83 3.19
CA MET A 58 -0.28 -5.52 4.25
C MET A 58 1.17 -5.67 3.78
N SER A 59 1.46 -6.70 2.98
CA SER A 59 2.76 -6.88 2.35
C SER A 59 3.09 -5.72 1.42
N MET A 60 2.11 -5.26 0.64
CA MET A 60 2.29 -4.13 -0.27
C MET A 60 2.59 -2.82 0.49
N LEU A 61 1.86 -2.55 1.58
CA LEU A 61 2.08 -1.36 2.40
C LEU A 61 3.46 -1.38 3.09
N THR A 62 3.85 -2.54 3.63
CA THR A 62 5.16 -2.74 4.27
C THR A 62 6.30 -2.61 3.27
N PHE A 63 6.13 -3.19 2.08
CA PHE A 63 7.07 -3.05 0.99
C PHE A 63 7.22 -1.58 0.56
N TYR A 64 6.10 -0.84 0.48
CA TYR A 64 6.15 0.57 0.12
C TYR A 64 6.99 1.37 1.15
N LEU A 65 6.73 1.15 2.43
CA LEU A 65 7.49 1.76 3.54
C LEU A 65 8.98 1.44 3.46
N ASN A 66 9.33 0.17 3.26
CA ASN A 66 10.72 -0.30 3.22
C ASN A 66 11.50 0.32 2.05
N ARG A 67 10.87 0.44 0.88
CA ARG A 67 11.54 1.00 -0.30
C ARG A 67 11.55 2.53 -0.33
N ALA A 68 10.47 3.18 0.09
CA ALA A 68 10.45 4.64 0.19
C ALA A 68 11.55 5.11 1.17
N GLY A 69 11.81 4.31 2.22
CA GLY A 69 13.02 4.39 3.03
C GLY A 69 13.33 5.82 3.48
N LYS A 70 14.57 6.27 3.24
CA LYS A 70 15.07 7.60 3.65
C LYS A 70 14.51 8.77 2.84
N THR A 71 13.88 8.52 1.70
CA THR A 71 13.29 9.58 0.84
C THR A 71 11.90 9.99 1.29
N LEU A 72 11.31 9.26 2.24
CA LEU A 72 9.99 9.52 2.76
C LEU A 72 10.05 10.46 3.99
N PRO A 73 9.36 11.61 3.97
CA PRO A 73 9.26 12.47 5.14
C PRO A 73 8.69 11.69 6.33
N LYS A 74 9.21 11.94 7.54
CA LYS A 74 8.80 11.25 8.78
C LYS A 74 7.28 11.30 8.99
N THR A 75 6.65 12.44 8.72
CA THR A 75 5.19 12.63 8.78
C THR A 75 4.42 11.72 7.83
N ARG A 76 4.96 11.47 6.63
CA ARG A 76 4.38 10.55 5.64
C ARG A 76 4.56 9.10 6.06
N ARG A 77 5.73 8.77 6.63
CA ARG A 77 5.99 7.44 7.20
C ARG A 77 5.00 7.11 8.30
N GLU A 78 4.79 8.02 9.25
CA GLU A 78 3.81 7.85 10.34
C GLU A 78 2.39 7.65 9.81
N LYS A 79 1.99 8.35 8.74
CA LYS A 79 0.69 8.14 8.09
C LYS A 79 0.54 6.75 7.49
N LEU A 80 1.58 6.24 6.84
CA LEU A 80 1.58 4.90 6.27
C LEU A 80 1.63 3.81 7.34
N GLU A 81 2.31 4.05 8.46
CA GLU A 81 2.25 3.17 9.63
C GLU A 81 0.82 3.14 10.19
N LYS A 82 0.17 4.30 10.39
CA LYS A 82 -1.26 4.35 10.78
C LYS A 82 -2.18 3.66 9.78
N ALA A 83 -1.84 3.68 8.48
CA ALA A 83 -2.61 2.98 7.46
C ALA A 83 -2.55 1.45 7.66
N LYS A 84 -1.49 0.90 8.27
CA LYS A 84 -1.42 -0.52 8.62
C LYS A 84 -2.46 -0.88 9.68
N ASP A 85 -2.64 -0.01 10.66
CA ASP A 85 -3.62 -0.23 11.73
C ASP A 85 -5.05 -0.08 11.23
N GLU A 86 -5.30 0.91 10.37
CA GLU A 86 -6.56 1.03 9.65
C GLU A 86 -6.85 -0.20 8.79
N LEU A 87 -5.85 -0.75 8.11
CA LEU A 87 -5.99 -1.97 7.33
C LEU A 87 -6.34 -3.16 8.22
N ARG A 88 -5.68 -3.32 9.37
CA ARG A 88 -6.02 -4.37 10.35
C ARG A 88 -7.47 -4.25 10.81
N ARG A 89 -7.92 -3.05 11.16
CA ARG A 89 -9.31 -2.77 11.55
C ARG A 89 -10.31 -3.16 10.46
N LEU A 90 -10.03 -2.83 9.19
CA LEU A 90 -10.89 -3.17 8.07
C LEU A 90 -11.05 -4.69 7.88
N TYR A 91 -10.04 -5.48 8.24
CA TYR A 91 -10.06 -6.94 8.18
C TYR A 91 -10.39 -7.61 9.53
N GLY A 92 -10.83 -6.85 10.54
CA GLY A 92 -11.17 -7.38 11.87
C GLY A 92 -9.98 -7.99 12.62
N LYS A 93 -8.75 -7.60 12.29
CA LYS A 93 -7.53 -8.03 12.97
C LYS A 93 -7.19 -7.08 14.11
N PRO A 94 -6.59 -7.57 15.22
CA PRO A 94 -6.12 -6.70 16.28
C PRO A 94 -5.07 -5.73 15.72
N ALA A 95 -5.29 -4.43 15.95
CA ALA A 95 -4.26 -3.41 15.76
C ALA A 95 -3.25 -3.52 16.91
N HIS A 96 -1.98 -3.26 16.62
CA HIS A 96 -0.88 -3.35 17.58
C HIS A 96 -0.46 -1.98 18.06
#